data_AF-W7URL1-F1
#
_entry.id   AF-W7URL1-F1
#
_cell.length_a   1.000
_cell.length_b   1.000
_cell.length_c   1.000
_cell.angle_alpha   90.00
_cell.angle_beta   90.00
_cell.angle_gamma   90.00
#
_symmetry.space_group_name_H-M   'P 1'
#
loop_
_entity.id
_entity.type
_entity.pdbx_description
1 polymer ?
#
loop_
_entity_poly.entity_id
_entity_poly.type
_entity_poly.pdbx_seq_one_letter_code
_entity_poly.pdbx_strand_id
1 'polypeptide(L)'
;MAFIYEVVPEKDYDFFISMGLKNCWGNDTLTLSKGSTKWCADRERNAYIVNIGGGYDEMPYFHDLWWNGTVIRMETLCSGSGNYETGVDMIWIIKKIPVPKELLESKDEITGMINEAFSLNSGWCNKKYLKSVTVKIECEPTISED
;
A
#
# COMPACT_ATOMS: atom_id res chain seq x y z
N MET A 1 6.54 7.34 15.45
CA MET A 1 6.66 8.06 14.17
C MET A 1 5.52 7.61 13.28
N ALA A 2 5.13 8.48 12.35
CA ALA A 2 4.10 8.20 11.36
C ALA A 2 4.70 7.53 10.11
N PHE A 3 3.86 6.96 9.24
CA PHE A 3 4.28 6.45 7.94
C PHE A 3 5.04 7.50 7.10
N ILE A 4 6.01 7.04 6.31
CA ILE A 4 6.71 7.87 5.32
C ILE A 4 6.53 7.25 3.93
N TYR A 5 5.97 8.02 2.99
CA TYR A 5 5.90 7.62 1.59
C TYR A 5 7.16 8.05 0.82
N GLU A 6 8.00 7.08 0.48
CA GLU A 6 9.31 7.28 -0.14
C GLU A 6 9.67 6.17 -1.13
N VAL A 7 10.68 6.43 -1.96
CA VAL A 7 11.38 5.37 -2.68
C VAL A 7 12.12 4.53 -1.64
N VAL A 8 12.08 3.21 -1.75
CA VAL A 8 12.82 2.32 -0.85
C VAL A 8 14.29 2.76 -0.84
N PRO A 9 14.85 3.17 0.30
CA PRO A 9 16.22 3.66 0.36
C PRO A 9 17.21 2.50 0.25
N GLU A 10 18.40 2.76 -0.26
CA GLU A 10 19.41 1.72 -0.53
C GLU A 10 19.75 0.87 0.71
N LYS A 11 19.80 1.50 1.88
CA LYS A 11 20.05 0.83 3.17
C LYS A 11 19.01 -0.25 3.53
N ASP A 12 17.81 -0.17 2.93
CA ASP A 12 16.69 -1.06 3.24
C ASP A 12 16.43 -2.07 2.11
N TYR A 13 17.32 -2.18 1.11
CA TYR A 13 17.16 -3.11 -0.02
C TYR A 13 17.13 -4.58 0.43
N ASP A 14 18.06 -4.99 1.27
CA ASP A 14 18.11 -6.36 1.77
C ASP A 14 16.90 -6.67 2.65
N PHE A 15 16.47 -5.69 3.45
CA PHE A 15 15.24 -5.81 4.25
C PHE A 15 14.03 -5.99 3.34
N PHE A 16 13.88 -5.18 2.29
CA PHE A 16 12.78 -5.30 1.34
C PHE A 16 12.73 -6.68 0.69
N ILE A 17 13.89 -7.20 0.25
CA ILE A 17 13.99 -8.53 -0.34
C ILE A 17 13.63 -9.61 0.70
N SER A 18 14.05 -9.44 1.95
CA SER A 18 13.74 -10.38 3.05
C SER A 18 12.26 -10.45 3.43
N MET A 19 11.47 -9.41 3.11
CA MET A 19 10.01 -9.43 3.34
C MET A 19 9.31 -10.52 2.51
N GLY A 20 9.94 -11.01 1.43
CA GLY A 20 9.42 -12.15 0.66
C GLY A 20 8.11 -11.88 -0.07
N LEU A 21 7.76 -10.60 -0.29
CA LEU A 21 6.51 -10.18 -0.93
C LEU A 21 6.35 -10.84 -2.30
N LYS A 22 5.12 -11.21 -2.64
CA LYS A 22 4.79 -11.77 -3.95
C LYS A 22 4.22 -10.70 -4.87
N ASN A 23 4.40 -10.84 -6.17
CA ASN A 23 3.69 -10.01 -7.14
C ASN A 23 2.16 -10.19 -7.00
N CYS A 24 1.39 -9.37 -7.73
CA CYS A 24 -0.07 -9.41 -7.69
C CYS A 24 -0.71 -10.74 -8.13
N TRP A 25 0.03 -11.60 -8.85
CA TRP A 25 -0.44 -12.94 -9.24
C TRP A 25 -0.09 -14.03 -8.22
N GLY A 26 0.73 -13.71 -7.22
CA GLY A 26 1.13 -14.64 -6.15
C GLY A 26 2.16 -15.69 -6.58
N ASN A 27 2.58 -15.71 -7.84
CA ASN A 27 3.46 -16.75 -8.38
C ASN A 27 4.96 -16.44 -8.19
N ASP A 28 5.37 -15.17 -8.35
CA ASP A 28 6.77 -14.75 -8.25
C ASP A 28 7.00 -13.79 -7.09
N THR A 29 8.24 -13.77 -6.60
CA THR A 29 8.69 -12.75 -5.64
C THR A 29 8.70 -11.39 -6.31
N LEU A 30 8.15 -10.39 -5.62
CA LEU A 30 8.13 -9.00 -6.04
C LEU A 30 9.56 -8.50 -6.21
N THR A 31 9.87 -8.03 -7.41
CA THR A 31 11.21 -7.51 -7.71
C THR A 31 11.35 -6.08 -7.21
N LEU A 32 12.41 -5.82 -6.45
CA LEU A 32 12.84 -4.47 -6.12
C LEU A 32 13.43 -3.78 -7.35
N SER A 33 12.77 -2.74 -7.85
CA SER A 33 13.30 -1.88 -8.89
C SER A 33 14.01 -0.68 -8.24
N LYS A 34 15.35 -0.75 -8.20
CA LYS A 34 16.19 0.26 -7.55
C LYS A 34 15.91 1.65 -8.12
N GLY A 35 15.63 2.60 -7.23
CA GLY A 35 15.31 3.99 -7.59
C GLY A 35 13.86 4.23 -8.04
N SER A 36 13.00 3.20 -8.10
CA SER A 36 11.59 3.39 -8.51
C SER A 36 10.57 2.70 -7.61
N THR A 37 10.90 1.59 -6.94
CA THR A 37 10.00 0.96 -5.98
C THR A 37 9.77 1.90 -4.81
N LYS A 38 8.51 2.15 -4.49
CA LYS A 38 8.08 2.99 -3.38
C LYS A 38 7.32 2.17 -2.35
N TRP A 39 7.32 2.65 -1.13
CA TRP A 39 6.54 2.12 -0.03
C TRP A 39 6.02 3.24 0.87
N CYS A 40 5.03 2.92 1.70
CA CYS A 40 4.79 3.67 2.93
C CYS A 40 5.44 2.88 4.07
N ALA A 41 6.45 3.45 4.72
CA ALA A 41 7.19 2.78 5.79
C ALA A 41 6.94 3.44 7.15
N ASP A 42 6.51 2.64 8.13
CA ASP A 42 6.52 2.96 9.55
C ASP A 42 7.48 1.98 10.24
N ARG A 43 8.73 2.45 10.43
CA ARG A 43 9.81 1.63 10.97
C ARG A 43 9.67 1.39 12.47
N GLU A 44 8.94 2.23 13.20
CA GLU A 44 8.70 2.04 14.64
C GLU A 44 7.66 0.95 14.87
N ARG A 45 6.58 0.94 14.07
CA ARG A 45 5.56 -0.12 14.11
C ARG A 45 5.94 -1.36 13.29
N ASN A 46 7.09 -1.32 12.62
CA ASN A 46 7.57 -2.39 11.74
C ASN A 46 6.52 -2.78 10.68
N ALA A 47 5.93 -1.75 10.06
CA ALA A 47 4.82 -1.85 9.12
C ALA A 47 5.19 -1.16 7.78
N TYR A 48 4.93 -1.85 6.67
CA TYR A 48 5.31 -1.39 5.33
C TYR A 48 4.19 -1.71 4.35
N ILE A 49 3.71 -0.70 3.61
CA ILE A 49 2.73 -0.89 2.53
C ILE A 49 3.43 -0.71 1.18
N VAL A 50 3.30 -1.71 0.33
CA VAL A 50 3.95 -1.76 -0.99
C VAL A 50 2.91 -2.04 -2.06
N ASN A 51 2.96 -1.29 -3.18
CA ASN A 51 2.20 -1.65 -4.37
C ASN A 51 2.87 -2.86 -5.05
N ILE A 52 2.12 -3.92 -5.27
CA ILE A 52 2.66 -5.18 -5.81
C ILE A 52 2.19 -5.46 -7.25
N GLY A 53 1.56 -4.47 -7.90
CA GLY A 53 1.05 -4.54 -9.26
C GLY A 53 -0.47 -4.45 -9.36
N GLY A 54 -0.98 -4.90 -10.50
CA GLY A 54 -2.38 -4.74 -10.90
C GLY A 54 -2.66 -3.45 -11.65
N GLY A 55 -3.92 -3.01 -11.67
CA GLY A 55 -4.32 -1.77 -12.35
C GLY A 55 -4.35 -1.83 -13.88
N TYR A 56 -4.18 -3.00 -14.49
CA TYR A 56 -4.28 -3.23 -15.94
C TYR A 56 -5.62 -3.89 -16.29
N ASP A 57 -6.21 -3.55 -17.44
CA ASP A 57 -7.49 -4.08 -17.94
C ASP A 57 -8.61 -4.17 -16.87
N GLU A 58 -8.93 -3.04 -16.24
CA GLU A 58 -9.96 -2.90 -15.18
C GLU A 58 -9.68 -3.67 -13.87
N MET A 59 -8.56 -4.40 -13.77
CA MET A 59 -8.16 -5.09 -12.55
C MET A 59 -7.81 -4.09 -11.45
N PRO A 60 -8.18 -4.34 -10.17
CA PRO A 60 -7.73 -3.50 -9.07
C PRO A 60 -6.20 -3.49 -8.96
N TYR A 61 -5.69 -2.47 -8.27
CA TYR A 61 -4.34 -2.51 -7.74
C TYR A 61 -4.30 -3.39 -6.51
N PHE A 62 -3.21 -4.12 -6.34
CA PHE A 62 -2.94 -4.87 -5.13
C PHE A 62 -1.85 -4.18 -4.33
N HIS A 63 -2.05 -4.12 -3.02
CA HIS A 63 -1.04 -3.68 -2.08
C HIS A 63 -0.85 -4.74 -1.00
N ASP A 64 0.38 -4.92 -0.56
CA ASP A 64 0.67 -5.75 0.60
C ASP A 64 1.03 -4.82 1.76
N LEU A 65 0.32 -4.95 2.88
CA LEU A 65 0.78 -4.50 4.18
C LEU A 65 1.61 -5.64 4.79
N TRP A 66 2.91 -5.45 4.87
CA TRP A 66 3.79 -6.28 5.66
C TRP A 66 3.87 -5.68 7.06
N TRP A 67 3.44 -6.42 8.08
CA TRP A 67 3.45 -5.97 9.47
C TRP A 67 3.96 -7.08 10.38
N ASN A 68 5.08 -6.82 11.06
CA ASN A 68 5.70 -7.78 11.99
C ASN A 68 5.92 -9.19 11.40
N GLY A 69 6.27 -9.28 10.11
CA GLY A 69 6.47 -10.56 9.43
C GLY A 69 5.23 -11.14 8.76
N THR A 70 4.05 -10.57 8.98
CA THR A 70 2.80 -11.03 8.39
C THR A 70 2.39 -10.16 7.21
N VAL A 71 1.89 -10.79 6.14
CA VAL A 71 1.40 -10.09 4.94
C VAL A 71 -0.11 -10.05 4.94
N ILE A 72 -0.67 -8.86 4.76
CA ILE A 72 -2.09 -8.59 4.55
C ILE A 72 -2.22 -7.99 3.14
N ARG A 73 -2.76 -8.76 2.20
CA ARG A 73 -2.93 -8.36 0.81
C ARG A 73 -4.28 -7.69 0.59
N MET A 74 -4.29 -6.44 0.18
CA MET A 74 -5.51 -5.67 -0.04
C MET A 74 -5.76 -5.36 -1.52
N GLU A 75 -7.03 -5.31 -1.88
CA GLU A 75 -7.50 -4.82 -3.19
C GLU A 75 -7.84 -3.34 -3.10
N THR A 76 -7.33 -2.56 -4.03
CA THR A 76 -7.45 -1.10 -4.03
C THR A 76 -7.75 -0.56 -5.42
N LEU A 77 -8.44 0.56 -5.49
CA LEU A 77 -8.60 1.37 -6.71
C LEU A 77 -7.98 2.74 -6.48
N CYS A 78 -7.45 3.33 -7.54
CA CYS A 78 -6.95 4.69 -7.54
C CYS A 78 -7.64 5.48 -8.63
N SER A 79 -8.13 6.66 -8.28
CA SER A 79 -8.64 7.64 -9.24
C SER A 79 -8.03 9.01 -8.92
N GLY A 80 -8.00 9.89 -9.92
CA GLY A 80 -7.56 11.27 -9.74
C GLY A 80 -8.39 12.21 -10.59
N SER A 81 -8.59 13.43 -10.09
CA SER A 81 -9.21 14.52 -10.83
C SER A 81 -8.32 15.76 -10.80
N GLY A 82 -8.50 16.67 -11.76
CA GLY A 82 -7.67 17.87 -11.92
C GLY A 82 -6.61 17.72 -13.01
N ASN A 83 -5.57 18.55 -12.95
CA ASN A 83 -4.50 18.59 -13.95
C ASN A 83 -3.18 19.11 -13.34
N TYR A 84 -2.10 19.14 -14.12
CA TYR A 84 -0.78 19.55 -13.63
C TYR A 84 -0.61 21.06 -13.40
N GLU A 85 -1.57 21.89 -13.81
CA GLU A 85 -1.55 23.35 -13.57
C GLU A 85 -2.26 23.69 -12.26
N THR A 86 -3.43 23.10 -12.00
CA THR A 86 -4.26 23.37 -10.81
C THR A 86 -4.00 22.40 -9.66
N GLY A 87 -3.23 21.34 -9.92
CA GLY A 87 -3.03 20.23 -9.02
C GLY A 87 -4.02 19.09 -9.24
N VAL A 88 -3.62 17.92 -8.78
CA VAL A 88 -4.35 16.65 -8.87
C VAL A 88 -4.84 16.27 -7.48
N ASP A 89 -6.14 16.05 -7.37
CA ASP A 89 -6.80 15.49 -6.20
C ASP A 89 -6.90 13.97 -6.39
N MET A 90 -6.23 13.19 -5.54
CA MET A 90 -6.15 11.73 -5.64
C MET A 90 -7.11 11.06 -4.66
N ILE A 91 -7.73 9.95 -5.08
CA ILE A 91 -8.60 9.14 -4.26
C ILE A 91 -8.13 7.69 -4.31
N TRP A 92 -7.83 7.13 -3.13
CA TRP A 92 -7.66 5.70 -2.92
C TRP A 92 -8.95 5.11 -2.40
N ILE A 93 -9.38 3.98 -2.97
CA ILE A 93 -10.55 3.23 -2.53
C ILE A 93 -10.07 1.83 -2.12
N ILE A 94 -10.21 1.48 -0.86
CA ILE A 94 -9.85 0.15 -0.32
C ILE A 94 -11.09 -0.73 -0.40
N LYS A 95 -11.02 -1.79 -1.23
CA LYS A 95 -12.15 -2.65 -1.59
C LYS A 95 -12.19 -3.95 -0.79
N LYS A 96 -11.03 -4.51 -0.42
CA LYS A 96 -10.95 -5.72 0.39
C LYS A 96 -9.71 -5.69 1.28
N ILE A 97 -9.85 -6.19 2.51
CA ILE A 97 -8.77 -6.35 3.48
C ILE A 97 -8.88 -7.75 4.11
N PRO A 98 -8.48 -8.83 3.39
CA PRO A 98 -8.38 -10.16 3.97
C PRO A 98 -7.26 -10.19 5.00
N VAL A 99 -7.60 -10.46 6.25
CA VAL A 99 -6.67 -10.55 7.38
C VAL A 99 -6.56 -11.98 7.87
N PRO A 100 -5.34 -12.44 8.24
CA PRO A 100 -5.17 -13.69 8.96
C PRO A 100 -6.01 -13.69 10.24
N LYS A 101 -6.53 -14.86 10.61
CA LYS A 101 -7.43 -15.00 11.76
C LYS A 101 -6.81 -14.47 13.05
N GLU A 102 -5.50 -14.65 13.21
CA GLU A 102 -4.74 -14.22 14.38
C GLU A 102 -4.70 -12.69 14.52
N LEU A 103 -4.90 -11.95 13.43
CA LEU A 103 -4.85 -10.49 13.39
C LEU A 103 -6.23 -9.83 13.38
N LEU A 104 -7.31 -10.62 13.47
CA LEU A 104 -8.67 -10.07 13.45
C LEU A 104 -8.95 -9.17 14.67
N GLU A 105 -8.37 -9.48 15.82
CA GLU A 105 -8.48 -8.62 17.02
C GLU A 105 -7.79 -7.26 16.83
N SER A 106 -6.82 -7.17 15.90
CA SER A 106 -6.11 -5.96 15.52
C SER A 106 -6.73 -5.22 14.33
N LYS A 107 -7.97 -5.56 13.92
CA LYS A 107 -8.61 -4.99 12.73
C LYS A 107 -8.67 -3.46 12.72
N ASP A 108 -8.89 -2.83 13.86
CA ASP A 108 -8.99 -1.36 13.97
C ASP A 108 -7.62 -0.71 13.78
N GLU A 109 -6.57 -1.34 14.32
CA GLU A 109 -5.18 -0.92 14.15
C GLU A 109 -4.73 -1.08 12.70
N ILE A 110 -5.06 -2.22 12.07
CA ILE A 110 -4.81 -2.48 10.64
C ILE A 110 -5.48 -1.41 9.78
N THR A 111 -6.76 -1.13 10.04
CA THR A 111 -7.53 -0.11 9.31
C THR A 111 -6.93 1.28 9.52
N GLY A 112 -6.50 1.61 10.74
CA GLY A 112 -5.80 2.85 11.07
C GLY A 112 -4.49 3.01 10.29
N MET A 113 -3.65 1.97 10.27
CA MET A 113 -2.40 1.96 9.51
C MET A 113 -2.63 2.11 8.01
N ILE A 114 -3.62 1.40 7.46
CA ILE A 114 -4.01 1.53 6.05
C ILE A 114 -4.42 2.97 5.74
N ASN A 115 -5.31 3.55 6.55
CA ASN A 115 -5.76 4.92 6.35
C ASN A 115 -4.59 5.92 6.43
N GLU A 116 -3.73 5.79 7.44
CA GLU A 116 -2.55 6.65 7.62
C GLU A 116 -1.61 6.55 6.40
N ALA A 117 -1.22 5.34 6.01
CA ALA A 117 -0.31 5.13 4.89
C ALA A 117 -0.87 5.60 3.55
N PHE A 118 -2.14 5.29 3.25
CA PHE A 118 -2.76 5.70 1.97
C PHE A 118 -3.03 7.20 1.89
N SER A 119 -3.19 7.89 3.02
CA SER A 119 -3.30 9.36 3.03
C SER A 119 -2.02 10.07 2.55
N LEU A 120 -0.88 9.38 2.59
CA LEU A 120 0.43 9.88 2.15
C LEU A 120 0.85 9.36 0.78
N ASN A 121 0.24 8.27 0.33
CA ASN A 121 0.60 7.57 -0.90
C ASN A 121 0.14 8.37 -2.12
N SER A 122 1.09 8.98 -2.83
CA SER A 122 0.78 9.74 -4.05
C SER A 122 0.70 8.88 -5.31
N GLY A 123 0.87 7.56 -5.21
CA GLY A 123 0.78 6.61 -6.31
C GLY A 123 1.59 7.03 -7.53
N TRP A 124 0.90 7.16 -8.66
CA TRP A 124 1.43 7.60 -9.95
C TRP A 124 1.63 9.12 -10.03
N CYS A 125 1.00 9.91 -9.16
CA CYS A 125 1.10 11.37 -9.19
C CYS A 125 2.42 11.83 -8.57
N ASN A 126 3.11 12.73 -9.26
CA ASN A 126 4.28 13.38 -8.71
C ASN A 126 3.85 14.33 -7.59
N LYS A 127 4.52 14.26 -6.43
CA LYS A 127 4.22 15.11 -5.26
C LYS A 127 4.14 16.61 -5.59
N LYS A 128 4.88 17.10 -6.59
CA LYS A 128 4.83 18.52 -7.00
C LYS A 128 3.45 18.95 -7.54
N TYR A 129 2.67 18.01 -8.06
CA TYR A 129 1.35 18.26 -8.63
C TYR A 129 0.24 17.73 -7.72
N LEU A 130 0.57 17.06 -6.62
CA LEU A 130 -0.40 16.49 -5.71
C LEU A 130 -0.97 17.60 -4.82
N LYS A 131 -2.27 17.80 -4.90
CA LYS A 131 -2.98 18.79 -4.08
C LYS A 131 -3.58 18.16 -2.84
N SER A 132 -4.24 17.01 -2.99
CA SER A 132 -4.80 16.27 -1.86
C SER A 132 -4.82 14.77 -2.15
N VAL A 133 -4.88 13.98 -1.07
CA VAL A 133 -5.14 12.55 -1.11
C VAL A 133 -6.31 12.26 -0.18
N THR A 134 -7.32 11.58 -0.69
CA THR A 134 -8.47 11.10 0.07
C THR A 134 -8.46 9.58 0.10
N VAL A 135 -8.74 8.98 1.26
CA VAL A 135 -8.88 7.53 1.41
C VAL A 135 -10.35 7.21 1.68
N LYS A 136 -10.89 6.24 0.94
CA LYS A 136 -12.22 5.66 1.16
C LYS A 136 -12.06 4.18 1.45
N ILE A 137 -12.39 3.77 2.65
CA ILE A 137 -12.43 2.36 3.03
C ILE A 137 -13.88 1.90 2.87
N GLU A 138 -14.14 1.05 1.88
CA GLU A 138 -15.49 0.58 1.53
C GLU A 138 -15.73 -0.88 1.97
N CYS A 139 -14.88 -1.38 2.87
CA CYS A 139 -14.93 -2.73 3.39
C CYS A 139 -14.48 -2.77 4.85
N GLU A 140 -14.87 -3.83 5.55
CA GLU A 140 -14.30 -4.18 6.84
C GLU A 140 -13.23 -5.28 6.65
N PRO A 141 -12.21 -5.36 7.51
CA PRO A 141 -11.31 -6.51 7.53
C PRO A 141 -12.06 -7.83 7.72
N THR A 142 -11.84 -8.80 6.84
CA THR A 142 -12.47 -10.12 6.88
C THR A 142 -11.42 -11.21 7.00
N ILE A 143 -11.74 -12.33 7.63
CA ILE A 143 -10.82 -13.47 7.73
C ILE A 143 -10.43 -13.93 6.32
N SER A 144 -9.14 -14.17 6.07
CA SER A 144 -8.68 -14.81 4.84
C SER A 144 -9.16 -16.26 4.79
N GLU A 145 -9.83 -16.64 3.70
CA GLU A 145 -10.06 -18.03 3.38
C GLU A 145 -8.75 -18.59 2.81
N ASP A 146 -8.06 -19.44 3.58
CA ASP A 146 -6.85 -20.14 3.13
C ASP A 146 -7.12 -21.09 1.95
#